data_AF-A0A7Y1XH70-F1
#
_entry.id   AF-A0A7Y1XH70-F1
#
_cell.length_a   1.000
_cell.length_b   1.000
_cell.length_c   1.000
_cell.angle_alpha   90.00
_cell.angle_beta   90.00
_cell.angle_gamma   90.00
#
_symmetry.space_group_name_H-M   'P 1'
#
loop_
_entity.id
_entity.type
_entity.pdbx_description
1 polymer ?
#
loop_
_entity_poly.entity_id
_entity_poly.type
_entity_poly.pdbx_seq_one_letter_code
_entity_poly.pdbx_strand_id
1 'polypeptide(L)'
;LLHYFPNYQGKLVDRWAGLRVLPQPELHAAAAKRPFSRQARDTVVHCDNHNAPRAISLYGGKLTAYRVTAGKVLQLACKTLGEGTRDIDTDSLPLMP
;
A
#
# COMPACT_ATOMS: atom_id res chain seq x y z
N LEU A 1 2.36 -15.86 -23.27
CA LEU A 1 3.69 -16.52 -23.25
C LEU A 1 4.07 -16.95 -24.65
N LEU A 2 3.43 -17.97 -25.23
CA LEU A 2 3.78 -18.47 -26.57
C LEU A 2 3.63 -17.44 -27.69
N HIS A 3 2.70 -16.48 -27.55
CA HIS A 3 2.59 -15.34 -28.48
C HIS A 3 3.86 -14.45 -28.52
N TYR A 4 4.52 -14.27 -27.37
CA TYR A 4 5.74 -13.45 -27.26
C TYR A 4 7.03 -14.27 -27.29
N PHE A 5 6.94 -15.56 -26.96
CA PHE A 5 8.05 -16.51 -26.85
C PHE A 5 7.63 -17.84 -27.49
N PRO A 6 7.61 -17.92 -28.83
CA PRO A 6 7.08 -19.08 -29.55
C PRO A 6 7.86 -20.37 -29.30
N ASN A 7 9.17 -20.25 -29.00
CA ASN A 7 10.05 -21.39 -28.74
C ASN A 7 10.25 -21.66 -27.24
N TYR A 8 9.36 -21.18 -26.37
CA TYR A 8 9.49 -21.39 -24.93
C TYR A 8 9.28 -22.88 -24.56
N GLN A 9 10.31 -23.50 -23.98
CA GLN A 9 10.30 -24.91 -23.54
C GLN A 9 10.27 -25.07 -22.00
N GLY A 10 10.07 -23.99 -21.25
CA GLY A 10 10.11 -24.05 -19.79
C GLY A 10 8.95 -24.86 -19.20
N LYS A 11 9.21 -25.53 -18.07
CA LYS A 11 8.23 -26.32 -17.31
C LYS A 11 7.68 -25.49 -16.14
N LEU A 12 6.37 -25.57 -15.90
CA LEU A 12 5.76 -25.00 -14.70
C LEU A 12 6.25 -25.77 -13.47
N VAL A 13 6.92 -25.09 -12.55
CA VAL A 13 7.44 -25.68 -11.30
C VAL A 13 6.50 -25.40 -10.13
N ASP A 14 5.94 -24.19 -10.05
CA ASP A 14 5.04 -23.78 -8.98
C ASP A 14 4.09 -22.64 -9.42
N ARG A 15 3.01 -22.41 -8.67
CA ARG A 15 2.02 -21.35 -8.91
C ARG A 15 1.40 -20.85 -7.60
N TRP A 16 1.20 -19.54 -7.53
CA TRP A 16 0.45 -18.91 -6.45
C TRP A 16 -0.50 -17.85 -7.00
N ALA A 17 -1.52 -17.53 -6.20
CA ALA A 17 -2.45 -16.45 -6.47
C ALA A 17 -2.73 -15.69 -5.17
N GLY A 18 -3.04 -14.40 -5.28
CA GLY A 18 -3.39 -13.55 -4.15
C GLY A 18 -4.40 -12.50 -4.58
N LEU A 19 -5.18 -12.03 -3.61
CA LEU A 19 -6.17 -10.97 -3.82
C LEU A 19 -5.58 -9.61 -3.43
N ARG A 20 -5.93 -8.58 -4.20
CA ARG A 20 -5.57 -7.20 -3.88
C ARG A 20 -6.70 -6.56 -3.11
N VAL A 21 -6.38 -5.96 -1.97
CA VAL A 21 -7.30 -5.04 -1.29
C VAL A 21 -7.23 -3.72 -2.04
N LEU A 22 -8.33 -3.32 -2.67
CA LEU A 22 -8.42 -2.10 -3.46
C LEU A 22 -9.58 -1.24 -2.95
N PRO A 23 -9.43 0.09 -2.94
CA PRO A 23 -10.54 0.97 -2.62
C PRO A 23 -11.65 0.84 -3.66
N GLN A 24 -12.90 1.06 -3.25
CA GLN A 24 -14.05 1.00 -4.14
C GLN A 24 -13.92 2.07 -5.26
N PRO A 25 -14.08 1.69 -6.55
CA PRO A 25 -13.85 2.60 -7.68
C PRO A 25 -14.75 3.83 -7.70
N GLU A 26 -15.99 3.70 -7.23
CA GLU A 26 -17.01 4.77 -7.25
C GLU A 26 -16.63 5.97 -6.37
N LEU A 27 -15.80 5.75 -5.35
CA LEU A 27 -15.31 6.80 -4.43
C LEU A 27 -14.01 7.45 -4.91
N HIS A 28 -13.42 6.98 -6.02
CA HIS A 28 -12.14 7.50 -6.54
C HIS A 28 -12.28 8.05 -7.97
N ALA A 29 -12.25 9.39 -8.09
CA ALA A 29 -12.30 10.11 -9.38
C ALA A 29 -11.22 9.66 -10.40
N ALA A 30 -10.12 9.06 -9.94
CA ALA A 30 -9.06 8.53 -10.81
C ALA A 30 -9.43 7.22 -11.54
N ALA A 31 -10.48 6.51 -11.12
CA ALA A 31 -10.90 5.23 -11.71
C ALA A 31 -11.69 5.39 -13.01
N ALA A 32 -12.21 6.60 -13.31
CA ALA A 32 -13.16 6.82 -14.39
C ALA A 32 -12.55 6.87 -15.81
N LYS A 33 -11.21 6.96 -15.97
CA LYS A 33 -10.60 7.29 -17.29
C LYS A 33 -9.52 6.33 -17.82
N ARG A 34 -9.31 5.14 -17.27
CA ARG A 34 -8.25 4.23 -17.79
C ARG A 34 -8.64 2.75 -17.86
N PRO A 35 -8.77 2.14 -19.06
CA PRO A 35 -9.20 0.75 -19.24
C PRO A 35 -8.30 -0.32 -18.61
N PHE A 36 -6.97 -0.12 -18.59
CA PHE A 36 -5.98 -1.08 -18.03
C PHE A 36 -5.45 -0.71 -16.64
N SER A 37 -5.89 0.42 -16.07
CA SER A 37 -5.47 0.92 -14.75
C SER A 37 -6.65 1.28 -13.83
N ARG A 38 -7.80 0.64 -14.04
CA ARG A 38 -9.05 0.80 -13.25
C ARG A 38 -8.90 0.52 -11.75
N GLN A 39 -7.76 0.00 -11.31
CA GLN A 39 -7.46 -0.24 -9.91
C GLN A 39 -6.60 0.93 -9.46
N ALA A 40 -7.21 1.92 -8.82
CA ALA A 40 -6.48 2.96 -8.10
C ALA A 40 -5.52 2.23 -7.15
N ARG A 41 -4.23 2.24 -7.48
CA ARG A 41 -3.19 1.60 -6.64
C ARG A 41 -2.70 2.56 -5.57
N ASP A 42 -3.48 3.60 -5.33
CA ASP A 42 -3.19 4.63 -4.36
C ASP A 42 -3.59 4.11 -2.99
N THR A 43 -2.82 4.52 -2.00
CA THR A 43 -3.04 4.12 -0.62
C THR A 43 -3.99 5.12 0.01
N VAL A 44 -5.11 4.63 0.55
CA VAL A 44 -6.08 5.47 1.25
C VAL A 44 -5.88 5.29 2.74
N VAL A 45 -5.57 6.40 3.42
CA VAL A 45 -5.49 6.45 4.88
C VAL A 45 -6.75 7.17 5.36
N HIS A 46 -7.52 6.51 6.21
CA HIS A 46 -8.71 7.07 6.86
C HIS A 46 -8.50 7.12 8.37
N CYS A 47 -9.07 8.12 9.03
CA CYS A 47 -9.11 8.19 10.49
C CYS A 47 -10.48 8.71 10.94
N ASP A 48 -10.91 8.28 12.13
CA ASP A 48 -12.17 8.71 12.74
C ASP A 48 -12.20 10.21 13.08
N ASN A 49 -11.08 10.76 13.56
CA ASN A 49 -10.92 12.19 13.85
C ASN A 49 -9.51 12.64 13.44
N HIS A 50 -9.42 13.68 12.60
CA HIS A 50 -8.12 14.12 12.09
C HIS A 50 -7.23 14.83 13.12
N ASN A 51 -7.82 15.37 14.19
CA ASN A 51 -7.12 16.13 15.23
C ASN A 51 -6.73 15.25 16.43
N ALA A 52 -7.53 14.23 16.73
CA ALA A 52 -7.28 13.27 17.80
C ALA A 52 -7.72 11.86 17.36
N PRO A 53 -7.04 11.26 16.37
CA PRO A 53 -7.40 9.96 15.81
C PRO A 53 -7.31 8.85 16.86
N ARG A 54 -8.36 8.05 16.99
CA ARG A 54 -8.39 6.84 17.83
C ARG A 54 -8.44 5.57 17.00
N ALA A 55 -8.90 5.68 15.75
CA ALA A 55 -8.90 4.60 14.78
C ALA A 55 -8.30 5.09 13.46
N ILE A 56 -7.26 4.41 12.98
CA ILE A 56 -6.65 4.67 11.67
C ILE A 56 -6.83 3.41 10.82
N SER A 57 -7.40 3.56 9.62
CA SER A 57 -7.64 2.48 8.67
C SER A 57 -6.85 2.72 7.39
N LEU A 58 -6.37 1.65 6.77
CA LEU A 58 -5.54 1.68 5.58
C LEU A 58 -6.14 0.77 4.50
N TYR A 59 -6.38 1.31 3.31
CA TYR A 59 -6.82 0.53 2.14
C TYR A 59 -5.82 0.64 1.00
N GLY A 60 -5.58 -0.47 0.30
CA GLY A 60 -4.54 -0.54 -0.72
C GLY A 60 -3.16 -0.70 -0.11
N GLY A 61 -2.19 0.08 -0.58
CA GLY A 61 -0.79 -0.08 -0.20
C GLY A 61 -0.05 -1.02 -1.14
N LYS A 62 0.94 -0.49 -1.86
CA LYS A 62 1.90 -1.31 -2.59
C LYS A 62 3.02 -1.71 -1.63
N LEU A 63 3.54 -2.92 -1.79
CA LEU A 63 4.74 -3.35 -1.07
C LEU A 63 5.89 -2.34 -1.24
N THR A 64 6.05 -1.75 -2.42
CA THR A 64 7.09 -0.75 -2.70
C THR A 64 6.91 0.58 -1.97
N ALA A 65 5.73 0.87 -1.43
CA ALA A 65 5.41 2.14 -0.77
C ALA A 65 5.19 1.99 0.74
N TYR A 66 5.38 0.79 1.30
CA TYR A 66 4.99 0.47 2.67
C TYR A 66 5.63 1.42 3.70
N ARG A 67 6.94 1.70 3.58
CA ARG A 67 7.69 2.55 4.52
C ARG A 67 7.17 3.98 4.54
N VAL A 68 7.01 4.59 3.37
CA VAL A 68 6.48 5.95 3.24
C VAL A 68 5.05 6.03 3.80
N THR A 69 4.22 5.02 3.53
CA THR A 69 2.86 4.92 4.09
C THR A 69 2.88 4.79 5.62
N ALA A 70 3.77 3.98 6.18
CA ALA A 70 3.92 3.82 7.62
C ALA A 70 4.29 5.14 8.30
N GLY A 71 5.18 5.94 7.71
CA GLY A 71 5.50 7.28 8.21
C GLY A 71 4.27 8.20 8.27
N LYS A 72 3.41 8.20 7.26
CA LYS A 72 2.15 8.98 7.26
C LYS A 72 1.18 8.53 8.34
N VAL A 73 1.07 7.22 8.56
CA VAL A 73 0.24 6.64 9.62
C VAL A 73 0.79 7.02 11.00
N LEU A 74 2.11 6.99 11.18
CA LEU A 74 2.76 7.40 12.42
C LEU A 74 2.48 8.87 12.72
N GLN A 75 2.61 9.77 11.74
CA GLN A 75 2.28 11.19 11.89
C GLN A 75 0.84 11.42 12.36
N LEU A 76 -0.12 10.62 11.87
CA LEU A 76 -1.50 10.68 12.38
C LEU A 76 -1.58 10.17 13.82
N ALA A 77 -0.95 9.04 14.13
CA ALA A 77 -0.96 8.46 15.48
C ALA A 77 -0.35 9.41 16.52
N CYS A 78 0.73 10.13 16.18
CA CYS A 78 1.38 11.10 17.08
C CYS A 78 0.45 12.24 17.51
N LYS A 79 -0.59 12.58 16.73
CA LYS A 79 -1.56 13.61 17.13
C LYS A 79 -2.34 13.26 18.40
N THR A 80 -2.49 11.97 18.69
CA THR A 80 -3.17 11.47 19.90
C THR A 80 -2.18 11.00 20.95
N LEU A 81 -1.10 10.32 20.52
CA LEU A 81 -0.15 9.69 21.44
C LEU A 81 0.99 10.62 21.90
N GLY A 82 1.19 11.74 21.21
CA GLY A 82 2.38 12.57 21.37
C GLY A 82 3.60 12.00 20.63
N GLU A 83 4.72 12.72 20.72
CA GLU A 83 5.99 12.29 20.14
C GLU A 83 6.64 11.18 20.96
N GLY A 84 7.32 10.26 20.28
CA GLY A 84 8.11 9.23 20.94
C GLY A 84 9.35 9.81 21.60
N THR A 85 9.82 9.19 22.68
CA THR A 85 11.05 9.60 23.39
C THR A 85 12.34 9.18 22.66
N ARG A 86 12.23 8.32 21.64
CA ARG A 86 13.34 7.82 20.83
C ARG A 86 13.22 8.36 19.42
N ASP A 87 14.29 8.96 18.93
CA ASP A 87 14.42 9.35 17.54
C ASP A 87 14.78 8.11 16.70
N ILE A 88 13.80 7.59 15.96
CA ILE A 88 13.94 6.41 15.11
C ILE A 88 13.50 6.78 13.71
N ASP A 89 14.44 6.75 12.77
CA ASP A 89 14.18 6.97 11.35
C ASP A 89 14.18 5.64 10.58
N THR A 90 13.01 5.27 10.04
CA THR A 90 12.85 4.05 9.25
C THR A 90 13.62 4.06 7.93
N ASP A 91 14.09 5.23 7.48
CA ASP A 91 14.82 5.36 6.21
C ASP A 91 16.27 4.89 6.35
N SER A 92 16.82 4.99 7.56
CA SER A 92 18.18 4.57 7.91
C SER A 92 18.22 3.28 8.73
N LEU A 93 17.10 2.84 9.31
CA LEU A 93 17.02 1.63 10.12
C LEU A 93 17.11 0.35 9.25
N PRO A 94 18.12 -0.52 9.45
CA PRO A 94 18.21 -1.78 8.72
C PRO A 94 17.14 -2.78 9.18
N LEU A 95 16.57 -3.52 8.23
CA LEU A 95 15.73 -4.68 8.55
C LEU A 95 16.62 -5.89 8.82
N MET A 96 16.44 -6.53 9.97
CA MET A 96 17.05 -7.84 10.23
C MET A 96 16.17 -8.95 9.63
N PRO A 97 16.76 -9.95 8.96
CA PRO A 97 16.03 -11.08 8.39
C PRO A 97 15.49 -12.05 9.45
#